data_AF-A0A218W589-F1
#
_entry.id   AF-A0A218W589-F1
#
_cell.length_a   1.000
_cell.length_b   1.000
_cell.length_c   1.000
_cell.angle_alpha   90.00
_cell.angle_beta   90.00
_cell.angle_gamma   90.00
#
_symmetry.space_group_name_H-M   'P 1'
#
loop_
_entity.id
_entity.type
_entity.pdbx_description
1 polymer ?
#
loop_
_entity_poly.entity_id
_entity_poly.type
_entity_poly.pdbx_seq_one_letter_code
_entity_poly.pdbx_strand_id
1 'polypeptide(L)'
;MQNPPSPTPAAAASKPDPLLFPARHLSAFVSSSDPPPPSIAYLISGSAGDSARILRLLYAAYHPRNHYLLHLDRFAVQSDREKLALSVQSDPILVAARNVDVLGKADFAYPKGSSPISATLHGASVLLRLAPNWDWFINLDARDYPLVSQDDLLHILSYLPKDLNFMNHTSHIGWRESRKLRPIIVDPGLYLADKTEMFYASQKRDLPNAYRLFTGSVFTILTRSFIEHCILGTDNLPRTLLMYLSNTPSSITNYFQSILCNSHQFKRTVINHNLQYAAFDPKGLPRELSDSDFDAMIASGAAFASRVGSEGSFLDRIDQGILKRGPDRPVPGGWCLGQSENNTCMVWGDASVLRPGPGARRLEKLIVEMLSNDAYLSRQCTVEQ
;
A
#
# COMPACT_ATOMS: atom_id res chain seq x y z
N MET A 1 27.57 -34.68 20.01
CA MET A 1 27.23 -33.34 20.54
C MET A 1 28.23 -32.36 19.96
N GLN A 2 27.84 -31.62 18.93
CA GLN A 2 28.62 -30.52 18.36
C GLN A 2 27.88 -29.23 18.69
N ASN A 3 28.59 -28.26 19.26
CA ASN A 3 28.05 -26.96 19.64
C ASN A 3 27.57 -26.19 18.40
N PRO A 4 26.49 -25.39 18.51
CA PRO A 4 26.06 -24.53 17.41
C PRO A 4 27.03 -23.36 17.21
N PRO A 5 27.16 -22.82 15.98
CA PRO A 5 28.02 -21.67 15.73
C PRO A 5 27.44 -20.41 16.38
N SER A 6 28.34 -19.58 16.91
CA SER A 6 28.02 -18.29 17.52
C SER A 6 27.34 -17.34 16.52
N PRO A 7 26.39 -16.48 16.96
CA PRO A 7 25.76 -15.52 16.08
C PRO A 7 26.77 -14.45 15.64
N THR A 8 26.82 -14.19 14.34
CA THR A 8 27.51 -13.04 13.74
C THR A 8 26.94 -11.74 14.34
N PRO A 9 27.76 -10.78 14.77
CA PRO A 9 27.25 -9.53 15.31
C PRO A 9 26.48 -8.79 14.22
N ALA A 10 25.25 -8.38 14.55
CA ALA A 10 24.45 -7.50 13.71
C ALA A 10 25.27 -6.26 13.37
N ALA A 11 25.38 -5.94 12.07
CA ALA A 11 26.01 -4.71 11.62
C ALA A 11 25.32 -3.54 12.32
N ALA A 12 26.10 -2.80 13.12
CA ALA A 12 25.61 -1.59 13.76
C ALA A 12 24.99 -0.67 12.70
N ALA A 13 23.74 -0.25 12.90
CA ALA A 13 23.06 0.68 12.03
C ALA A 13 23.91 1.95 11.89
N SER A 14 24.60 2.10 10.76
CA SER A 14 25.45 3.25 10.49
C SER A 14 24.55 4.46 10.24
N LYS A 15 24.84 5.56 10.94
CA LYS A 15 24.11 6.81 10.81
C LYS A 15 24.11 7.30 9.35
N PRO A 16 23.03 7.97 8.89
CA PRO A 16 22.98 8.55 7.55
C PRO A 16 24.11 9.58 7.33
N ASP A 17 24.51 9.76 6.07
CA ASP A 17 25.69 10.57 5.69
C ASP A 17 25.53 12.03 6.18
N PRO A 18 26.41 12.55 7.05
CA PRO A 18 26.27 13.88 7.62
C PRO A 18 26.38 15.03 6.62
N LEU A 19 26.88 14.82 5.39
CA LEU A 19 26.93 15.83 4.33
C LEU A 19 25.60 15.98 3.57
N LEU A 20 24.81 14.91 3.50
CA LEU A 20 23.46 14.90 2.92
C LEU A 20 22.36 14.96 3.99
N PHE A 21 22.73 14.64 5.23
CA PHE A 21 21.94 14.74 6.45
C PHE A 21 22.69 15.61 7.44
N PRO A 22 22.75 16.94 7.23
CA PRO A 22 23.27 17.81 8.26
C PRO A 22 22.38 17.61 9.49
N ALA A 23 22.91 16.94 10.52
CA ALA A 23 22.39 16.95 11.87
C ALA A 23 22.60 18.36 12.46
N ARG A 24 22.10 19.36 11.77
CA ARG A 24 21.93 20.68 12.33
C ARG A 24 20.59 20.61 13.03
N HIS A 25 20.65 20.50 14.35
CA HIS A 25 19.68 21.17 15.21
C HIS A 25 19.72 22.66 14.87
N LEU A 26 19.22 23.04 13.71
CA LEU A 26 18.74 24.39 13.49
C LEU A 26 17.48 24.42 14.34
N SER A 27 17.60 25.06 15.51
CA SER A 27 16.47 25.67 16.19
C SER A 27 15.84 26.69 15.23
N ALA A 28 15.10 26.19 14.24
CA ALA A 28 14.35 26.94 13.28
C ALA A 28 12.89 26.71 13.64
N PHE A 29 12.32 27.66 14.37
CA PHE A 29 10.91 28.00 14.50
C PHE A 29 9.92 27.03 13.80
N VAL A 30 9.81 25.80 14.30
CA VAL A 30 8.60 25.01 14.14
C VAL A 30 7.63 25.68 15.10
N SER A 31 6.58 26.30 14.59
CA SER A 31 5.46 26.68 15.45
C SER A 31 5.08 25.43 16.24
N SER A 32 5.22 25.47 17.56
CA SER A 32 5.15 24.31 18.47
C SER A 32 3.75 23.68 18.58
N SER A 33 2.89 23.89 17.57
CA SER A 33 1.47 23.58 17.56
C SER A 33 1.08 22.46 16.59
N ASP A 34 1.88 22.14 15.58
CA ASP A 34 1.51 21.14 14.57
C ASP A 34 1.93 19.72 15.00
N PRO A 35 1.05 18.71 14.79
CA PRO A 35 1.35 17.33 15.12
C PRO A 35 2.51 16.80 14.25
N PRO A 36 3.36 15.90 14.79
CA PRO A 36 4.47 15.35 14.04
C PRO A 36 3.96 14.52 12.85
N PRO A 37 4.51 14.71 11.63
CA PRO A 37 4.11 13.92 10.47
C PRO A 37 4.29 12.42 10.70
N PRO A 38 3.36 11.60 10.20
CA PRO A 38 3.49 10.16 10.32
C PRO A 38 4.57 9.60 9.39
N SER A 39 4.76 8.28 9.46
CA SER A 39 5.53 7.50 8.48
C SER A 39 4.66 6.39 7.91
N ILE A 40 4.81 6.12 6.61
CA ILE A 40 4.04 5.13 5.86
C ILE A 40 4.99 4.04 5.35
N ALA A 41 4.60 2.77 5.51
CA ALA A 41 5.22 1.62 4.88
C ALA A 41 4.45 1.24 3.61
N TYR A 42 5.09 1.38 2.46
CA TYR A 42 4.55 1.01 1.16
C TYR A 42 5.07 -0.35 0.73
N LEU A 43 4.16 -1.26 0.38
CA LEU A 43 4.46 -2.42 -0.45
C LEU A 43 4.04 -2.10 -1.88
N ILE A 44 5.00 -2.00 -2.80
CA ILE A 44 4.74 -1.74 -4.22
C ILE A 44 4.99 -3.03 -5.00
N SER A 45 3.92 -3.64 -5.47
CA SER A 45 3.94 -4.95 -6.13
C SER A 45 3.66 -4.84 -7.63
N GLY A 46 4.31 -5.68 -8.42
CA GLY A 46 4.05 -5.83 -9.86
C GLY A 46 4.47 -7.21 -10.36
N SER A 47 4.33 -7.42 -11.67
CA SER A 47 4.60 -8.69 -12.33
C SER A 47 5.59 -8.51 -13.48
N ALA A 48 5.69 -9.51 -14.37
CA ALA A 48 6.53 -9.46 -15.55
C ALA A 48 6.24 -8.20 -16.39
N GLY A 49 7.28 -7.38 -16.62
CA GLY A 49 7.19 -6.13 -17.37
C GLY A 49 6.84 -4.88 -16.55
N ASP A 50 6.58 -5.00 -15.24
CA ASP A 50 6.18 -3.86 -14.42
C ASP A 50 7.36 -3.09 -13.77
N SER A 51 8.62 -3.49 -13.96
CA SER A 51 9.78 -2.88 -13.27
C SER A 51 9.86 -1.37 -13.43
N ALA A 52 9.70 -0.85 -14.66
CA ALA A 52 9.73 0.59 -14.93
C ALA A 52 8.55 1.31 -14.26
N ARG A 53 7.38 0.67 -14.21
CA ARG A 53 6.16 1.21 -13.60
C ARG A 53 6.29 1.29 -12.09
N ILE A 54 6.87 0.26 -11.46
CA ILE A 54 7.19 0.27 -10.03
C ILE A 54 8.14 1.42 -9.70
N LEU A 55 9.19 1.64 -10.50
CA LEU A 55 10.11 2.76 -10.27
C LEU A 55 9.44 4.13 -10.44
N ARG A 56 8.62 4.29 -11.49
CA ARG A 56 7.86 5.53 -11.71
C ARG A 56 6.91 5.82 -10.54
N LEU A 57 6.17 4.80 -10.10
CA LEU A 57 5.26 4.87 -8.96
C LEU A 57 6.00 5.16 -7.65
N LEU A 58 7.15 4.52 -7.42
CA LEU A 58 8.02 4.79 -6.28
C LEU A 58 8.36 6.28 -6.24
N TYR A 59 8.87 6.86 -7.34
CA TYR A 59 9.20 8.28 -7.38
C TYR A 59 7.98 9.19 -7.19
N ALA A 60 6.83 8.83 -7.75
CA ALA A 60 5.59 9.58 -7.58
C ALA A 60 5.10 9.58 -6.11
N ALA A 61 5.36 8.50 -5.37
CA ALA A 61 4.97 8.33 -3.97
C ALA A 61 6.14 8.47 -2.98
N TYR A 62 7.31 8.95 -3.42
CA TYR A 62 8.52 8.96 -2.59
C TYR A 62 8.54 10.11 -1.58
N HIS A 63 8.94 9.78 -0.36
CA HIS A 63 9.25 10.74 0.70
C HIS A 63 10.24 10.10 1.69
N PRO A 64 11.27 10.82 2.17
CA PRO A 64 12.34 10.25 2.99
C PRO A 64 11.89 9.73 4.37
N ARG A 65 10.70 10.13 4.86
CA ARG A 65 10.12 9.57 6.12
C ARG A 65 9.51 8.18 5.97
N ASN A 66 9.15 7.80 4.76
CA ASN A 66 8.41 6.58 4.50
C ASN A 66 9.36 5.41 4.22
N HIS A 67 8.84 4.20 4.24
CA HIS A 67 9.56 2.97 3.94
C HIS A 67 8.92 2.29 2.74
N TYR A 68 9.74 1.74 1.85
CA TYR A 68 9.27 1.16 0.59
C TYR A 68 9.86 -0.24 0.42
N LEU A 69 9.00 -1.22 0.19
CA LEU A 69 9.40 -2.55 -0.23
C LEU A 69 8.84 -2.81 -1.63
N LEU A 70 9.74 -3.00 -2.59
CA LEU A 70 9.39 -3.30 -3.98
C LEU A 70 9.34 -4.81 -4.17
N HIS A 71 8.28 -5.30 -4.81
CA HIS A 71 8.06 -6.72 -5.07
C HIS A 71 7.70 -6.95 -6.53
N LEU A 72 8.51 -7.75 -7.23
CA LEU A 72 8.13 -8.34 -8.51
C LEU A 72 7.86 -9.82 -8.28
N ASP A 73 6.63 -10.25 -8.57
CA ASP A 73 6.22 -11.63 -8.36
C ASP A 73 7.03 -12.64 -9.21
N ARG A 74 6.81 -13.93 -8.94
CA ARG A 74 7.49 -15.04 -9.63
C ARG A 74 7.13 -15.19 -11.12
N PHE A 75 6.19 -14.44 -11.67
CA PHE A 75 6.02 -14.38 -13.13
C PHE A 75 7.11 -13.53 -13.79
N ALA A 76 7.66 -12.54 -13.08
CA ALA A 76 8.87 -11.85 -13.52
C ALA A 76 10.09 -12.77 -13.37
N VAL A 77 11.02 -12.68 -14.32
CA VAL A 77 12.27 -13.46 -14.26
C VAL A 77 13.23 -12.89 -13.21
N GLN A 78 14.16 -13.71 -12.74
CA GLN A 78 15.09 -13.31 -11.67
C GLN A 78 15.95 -12.09 -12.08
N SER A 79 16.35 -12.02 -13.35
CA SER A 79 17.13 -10.89 -13.87
C SER A 79 16.37 -9.56 -13.84
N ASP A 80 15.03 -9.56 -13.92
CA ASP A 80 14.23 -8.33 -13.81
C ASP A 80 14.20 -7.83 -12.36
N ARG A 81 14.15 -8.75 -11.38
CA ARG A 81 14.29 -8.44 -9.95
C ARG A 81 15.66 -7.87 -9.63
N GLU A 82 16.71 -8.48 -10.17
CA GLU A 82 18.09 -8.01 -9.99
C GLU A 82 18.30 -6.62 -10.59
N LYS A 83 17.79 -6.38 -11.81
CA LYS A 83 17.81 -5.04 -12.42
C LYS A 83 17.06 -4.01 -11.58
N LEU A 84 15.88 -4.35 -11.06
CA LEU A 84 15.13 -3.44 -10.18
C LEU A 84 15.94 -3.08 -8.92
N ALA A 85 16.59 -4.08 -8.30
CA ALA A 85 17.47 -3.86 -7.16
C ALA A 85 18.67 -2.97 -7.50
N LEU A 86 19.32 -3.20 -8.65
CA LEU A 86 20.42 -2.37 -9.13
C LEU A 86 19.98 -0.93 -9.41
N SER A 87 18.77 -0.71 -9.96
CA SER A 87 18.22 0.63 -10.15
C SER A 87 18.05 1.36 -8.83
N VAL A 88 17.54 0.69 -7.78
CA VAL A 88 17.41 1.29 -6.45
C VAL A 88 18.79 1.58 -5.83
N GLN A 89 19.75 0.67 -5.97
CA GLN A 89 21.10 0.80 -5.42
C GLN A 89 21.99 1.79 -6.16
N SER A 90 21.61 2.22 -7.37
CA SER A 90 22.34 3.20 -8.16
C SER A 90 21.74 4.60 -8.11
N ASP A 91 20.53 4.75 -7.55
CA ASP A 91 19.90 6.05 -7.38
C ASP A 91 20.47 6.80 -6.15
N PRO A 92 21.08 7.97 -6.32
CA PRO A 92 21.70 8.71 -5.21
C PRO A 92 20.72 9.11 -4.11
N ILE A 93 19.46 9.39 -4.46
CA ILE A 93 18.42 9.80 -3.51
C ILE A 93 18.05 8.59 -2.66
N LEU A 94 17.73 7.46 -3.29
CA LEU A 94 17.29 6.26 -2.57
C LEU A 94 18.41 5.69 -1.69
N VAL A 95 19.65 5.70 -2.19
CA VAL A 95 20.84 5.26 -1.44
C VAL A 95 21.10 6.15 -0.21
N ALA A 96 20.90 7.46 -0.33
CA ALA A 96 21.08 8.37 0.79
C ALA A 96 20.03 8.12 1.90
N ALA A 97 18.75 7.96 1.55
CA ALA A 97 17.68 7.71 2.53
C ALA A 97 17.73 6.32 3.17
N ARG A 98 18.20 5.30 2.43
CA ARG A 98 18.20 3.89 2.88
C ARG A 98 16.82 3.42 3.36
N ASN A 99 15.78 3.82 2.63
CA ASN A 99 14.39 3.53 2.97
C ASN A 99 13.63 2.78 1.86
N VAL A 100 14.34 2.30 0.84
CA VAL A 100 13.79 1.50 -0.27
C VAL A 100 14.54 0.17 -0.36
N ASP A 101 13.80 -0.92 -0.26
CA ASP A 101 14.30 -2.30 -0.36
C ASP A 101 13.58 -3.05 -1.48
N VAL A 102 14.24 -4.07 -2.05
CA VAL A 102 13.65 -4.96 -3.06
C VAL A 102 13.56 -6.38 -2.51
N LEU A 103 12.38 -6.99 -2.57
CA LEU A 103 12.17 -8.35 -2.06
C LEU A 103 12.87 -9.38 -2.96
N GLY A 104 14.00 -9.90 -2.50
CA GLY A 104 14.79 -10.88 -3.26
C GLY A 104 14.13 -12.25 -3.41
N LYS A 105 13.44 -12.73 -2.36
CA LYS A 105 12.68 -13.98 -2.39
C LYS A 105 11.21 -13.67 -2.70
N ALA A 106 10.91 -13.56 -3.99
CA ALA A 106 9.58 -13.21 -4.45
C ALA A 106 8.56 -14.35 -4.31
N ASP A 107 7.33 -13.98 -3.99
CA ASP A 107 6.16 -14.85 -4.00
C ASP A 107 5.47 -14.90 -5.38
N PHE A 108 4.65 -15.92 -5.60
CA PHE A 108 3.63 -15.87 -6.65
C PHE A 108 2.46 -14.98 -6.21
N ALA A 109 1.82 -14.32 -7.17
CA ALA A 109 0.65 -13.49 -6.93
C ALA A 109 -0.40 -13.70 -8.04
N TYR A 110 -1.04 -14.88 -8.06
CA TYR A 110 -2.09 -15.19 -9.04
C TYR A 110 -3.36 -14.36 -8.74
N PRO A 111 -3.79 -13.41 -9.59
CA PRO A 111 -4.91 -12.51 -9.24
C PRO A 111 -6.25 -13.21 -9.04
N LYS A 112 -6.42 -14.38 -9.66
CA LYS A 112 -7.62 -15.23 -9.50
C LYS A 112 -7.52 -16.19 -8.31
N GLY A 113 -6.33 -16.32 -7.73
CA GLY A 113 -6.02 -17.26 -6.66
C GLY A 113 -6.00 -16.62 -5.28
N SER A 114 -5.26 -17.26 -4.38
CA SER A 114 -5.11 -16.92 -2.96
C SER A 114 -3.68 -16.53 -2.59
N SER A 115 -2.72 -16.84 -3.45
CA SER A 115 -1.30 -16.45 -3.35
C SER A 115 -1.07 -14.94 -3.17
N PRO A 116 -1.90 -14.01 -3.70
CA PRO A 116 -1.75 -12.59 -3.37
C PRO A 116 -1.86 -12.27 -1.87
N ILE A 117 -2.65 -13.03 -1.09
CA ILE A 117 -2.71 -12.83 0.37
C ILE A 117 -1.34 -13.15 0.99
N SER A 118 -0.76 -14.28 0.59
CA SER A 118 0.56 -14.70 1.08
C SER A 118 1.64 -13.68 0.72
N ALA A 119 1.66 -13.21 -0.53
CA ALA A 119 2.60 -12.20 -1.01
C ALA A 119 2.51 -10.89 -0.21
N THR A 120 1.29 -10.38 -0.01
CA THR A 120 1.07 -9.15 0.76
C THR A 120 1.47 -9.30 2.23
N LEU A 121 1.14 -10.43 2.87
CA LEU A 121 1.53 -10.70 4.26
C LEU A 121 3.03 -10.91 4.42
N HIS A 122 3.68 -11.57 3.46
CA HIS A 122 5.14 -11.70 3.45
C HIS A 122 5.81 -10.33 3.36
N GLY A 123 5.40 -9.48 2.41
CA GLY A 123 5.90 -8.11 2.28
C GLY A 123 5.68 -7.27 3.54
N ALA A 124 4.47 -7.31 4.11
CA ALA A 124 4.17 -6.63 5.37
C ALA A 124 5.03 -7.14 6.54
N SER A 125 5.29 -8.45 6.61
CA SER A 125 6.15 -9.04 7.65
C SER A 125 7.62 -8.60 7.54
N VAL A 126 8.09 -8.39 6.30
CA VAL A 126 9.43 -7.85 6.04
C VAL A 126 9.49 -6.38 6.46
N LEU A 127 8.49 -5.57 6.11
CA LEU A 127 8.41 -4.16 6.51
C LEU A 127 8.34 -3.97 8.04
N LEU A 128 7.66 -4.86 8.78
CA LEU A 128 7.67 -4.86 10.25
C LEU A 128 9.08 -5.08 10.83
N ARG A 129 9.94 -5.82 10.12
CA ARG A 129 11.33 -6.11 10.54
C ARG A 129 12.33 -5.05 10.10
N LEU A 130 12.18 -4.51 8.89
CA LEU A 130 13.10 -3.52 8.33
C LEU A 130 12.94 -2.15 8.99
N ALA A 131 11.71 -1.77 9.33
CA ALA A 131 11.39 -0.47 9.87
C ALA A 131 10.57 -0.59 11.16
N PRO A 132 11.13 -0.21 12.33
CA PRO A 132 10.42 -0.34 13.61
C PRO A 132 9.31 0.70 13.79
N ASN A 133 9.38 1.84 13.08
CA ASN A 133 8.54 3.01 13.34
C ASN A 133 7.84 3.48 12.05
N TRP A 134 6.63 2.98 11.82
CA TRP A 134 5.69 3.51 10.82
C TRP A 134 4.27 3.39 11.35
N ASP A 135 3.37 4.25 10.89
CA ASP A 135 2.01 4.38 11.41
C ASP A 135 0.99 3.62 10.53
N TRP A 136 1.15 3.71 9.20
CA TRP A 136 0.28 3.06 8.22
C TRP A 136 1.04 2.20 7.22
N PHE A 137 0.37 1.15 6.74
CA PHE A 137 0.76 0.26 5.67
C PHE A 137 -0.15 0.49 4.47
N ILE A 138 0.43 0.68 3.29
CA ILE A 138 -0.30 0.84 2.02
C ILE A 138 0.24 -0.18 1.01
N ASN A 139 -0.66 -1.00 0.47
CA ASN A 139 -0.34 -1.92 -0.61
C ASN A 139 -0.73 -1.31 -1.96
N LEU A 140 0.25 -1.14 -2.84
CA LEU A 140 0.09 -0.60 -4.19
C LEU A 140 0.38 -1.67 -5.23
N ASP A 141 -0.50 -1.79 -6.22
CA ASP A 141 -0.19 -2.47 -7.48
C ASP A 141 0.56 -1.49 -8.41
N ALA A 142 1.37 -2.00 -9.34
CA ALA A 142 2.06 -1.20 -10.35
C ALA A 142 1.10 -0.38 -11.24
N ARG A 143 -0.21 -0.67 -11.21
CA ARG A 143 -1.29 0.07 -11.87
C ARG A 143 -1.99 1.10 -10.99
N ASP A 144 -1.61 1.24 -9.72
CA ASP A 144 -2.08 2.31 -8.87
C ASP A 144 -1.18 3.55 -9.02
N TYR A 145 -1.70 4.75 -8.73
CA TYR A 145 -0.92 5.99 -8.84
C TYR A 145 -1.43 7.08 -7.87
N PRO A 146 -0.53 7.87 -7.24
CA PRO A 146 -0.96 8.92 -6.32
C PRO A 146 -1.63 10.10 -7.06
N LEU A 147 -2.66 10.67 -6.43
CA LEU A 147 -3.40 11.87 -6.85
C LEU A 147 -3.15 13.09 -5.94
N VAL A 148 -2.30 12.90 -4.94
CA VAL A 148 -1.82 13.92 -4.00
C VAL A 148 -0.33 13.70 -3.79
N SER A 149 0.41 14.75 -3.45
CA SER A 149 1.82 14.60 -3.08
C SER A 149 1.96 13.89 -1.72
N GLN A 150 3.15 13.38 -1.41
CA GLN A 150 3.38 12.82 -0.07
C GLN A 150 3.27 13.88 1.03
N ASP A 151 3.68 15.12 0.78
CA ASP A 151 3.48 16.21 1.73
C ASP A 151 2.00 16.48 1.99
N ASP A 152 1.15 16.43 0.95
CA ASP A 152 -0.31 16.53 1.11
C ASP A 152 -0.84 15.39 1.99
N LEU A 153 -0.48 14.16 1.68
CA LEU A 153 -0.97 12.97 2.38
C LEU A 153 -0.51 12.97 3.85
N LEU A 154 0.79 13.18 4.09
CA LEU A 154 1.37 13.20 5.43
C LEU A 154 0.81 14.35 6.26
N HIS A 155 0.57 15.52 5.66
CA HIS A 155 -0.05 16.65 6.33
C HIS A 155 -1.45 16.27 6.83
N ILE A 156 -2.31 15.74 5.95
CA ILE A 156 -3.66 15.38 6.34
C ILE A 156 -3.67 14.24 7.37
N LEU A 157 -2.86 13.19 7.18
CA LEU A 157 -2.77 12.09 8.13
C LEU A 157 -2.22 12.51 9.51
N SER A 158 -1.43 13.60 9.59
CA SER A 158 -0.90 14.11 10.87
C SER A 158 -2.00 14.59 11.83
N TYR A 159 -3.15 15.01 11.30
CA TYR A 159 -4.30 15.46 12.09
C TYR A 159 -5.33 14.35 12.35
N LEU A 160 -5.09 13.13 11.89
CA LEU A 160 -6.00 12.00 12.08
C LEU A 160 -5.54 11.09 13.22
N PRO A 161 -6.48 10.45 13.96
CA PRO A 161 -6.14 9.37 14.86
C PRO A 161 -5.40 8.24 14.14
N LYS A 162 -4.23 7.86 14.67
CA LYS A 162 -3.32 6.88 14.09
C LYS A 162 -3.81 5.43 14.16
N ASP A 163 -4.96 5.21 14.77
CA ASP A 163 -5.65 3.92 14.87
C ASP A 163 -6.71 3.71 13.77
N LEU A 164 -6.94 4.70 12.91
CA LEU A 164 -7.88 4.61 11.80
C LEU A 164 -7.35 3.79 10.63
N ASN A 165 -8.19 2.88 10.13
CA ASN A 165 -7.97 2.03 8.96
C ASN A 165 -8.90 2.48 7.82
N PHE A 166 -8.41 2.68 6.60
CA PHE A 166 -9.22 3.09 5.44
C PHE A 166 -9.36 1.93 4.47
N MET A 167 -10.56 1.34 4.42
CA MET A 167 -10.83 0.16 3.61
C MET A 167 -12.33 0.01 3.33
N ASN A 168 -12.67 -0.13 2.05
CA ASN A 168 -14.03 -0.53 1.68
C ASN A 168 -14.30 -1.96 2.14
N HIS A 169 -15.45 -2.15 2.76
CA HIS A 169 -15.93 -3.45 3.19
C HIS A 169 -17.46 -3.51 3.13
N THR A 170 -17.99 -4.71 2.91
CA THR A 170 -19.41 -5.02 3.02
C THR A 170 -19.58 -6.48 3.40
N SER A 171 -20.58 -6.78 4.24
CA SER A 171 -21.05 -8.15 4.48
C SER A 171 -21.97 -8.64 3.35
N HIS A 172 -22.43 -7.73 2.47
CA HIS A 172 -23.30 -8.07 1.35
C HIS A 172 -22.48 -8.70 0.22
N ILE A 173 -22.31 -10.01 0.31
CA ILE A 173 -21.55 -10.79 -0.65
C ILE A 173 -22.37 -11.02 -1.95
N GLY A 174 -23.68 -11.24 -1.81
CA GLY A 174 -24.60 -11.45 -2.93
C GLY A 174 -24.16 -12.59 -3.87
N TRP A 175 -24.24 -12.35 -5.19
CA TRP A 175 -23.86 -13.33 -6.22
C TRP A 175 -22.41 -13.83 -6.11
N ARG A 176 -21.52 -13.06 -5.45
CA ARG A 176 -20.11 -13.46 -5.27
C ARG A 176 -19.99 -14.68 -4.36
N GLU A 177 -20.99 -14.99 -3.55
CA GLU A 177 -20.97 -16.16 -2.67
C GLU A 177 -20.86 -17.44 -3.50
N SER A 178 -21.78 -17.63 -4.44
CA SER A 178 -21.86 -18.83 -5.27
C SER A 178 -20.74 -18.93 -6.30
N ARG A 179 -20.16 -17.79 -6.71
CA ARG A 179 -19.09 -17.73 -7.72
C ARG A 179 -17.67 -17.61 -7.17
N LYS A 180 -17.49 -17.17 -5.92
CA LYS A 180 -16.16 -16.93 -5.33
C LYS A 180 -15.94 -17.60 -3.99
N LEU A 181 -16.92 -17.70 -3.09
CA LEU A 181 -16.66 -18.21 -1.73
C LEU A 181 -16.96 -19.70 -1.56
N ARG A 182 -18.01 -20.19 -2.24
CA ARG A 182 -18.36 -21.62 -2.25
C ARG A 182 -17.46 -22.47 -3.16
N PRO A 183 -17.01 -22.00 -4.34
CA PRO A 183 -16.07 -22.76 -5.16
C PRO A 183 -14.73 -22.95 -4.47
N ILE A 184 -14.12 -24.12 -4.70
CA ILE A 184 -12.82 -24.49 -4.15
C ILE A 184 -11.81 -24.47 -5.30
N ILE A 185 -10.73 -23.72 -5.11
CA ILE A 185 -9.59 -23.70 -6.04
C ILE A 185 -8.36 -24.28 -5.38
N VAL A 186 -7.40 -24.71 -6.19
CA VAL A 186 -6.07 -25.06 -5.73
C VAL A 186 -5.10 -24.11 -6.46
N ASP A 187 -4.60 -23.11 -5.74
CA ASP A 187 -3.69 -22.09 -6.28
C ASP A 187 -2.23 -22.58 -6.25
N PRO A 188 -1.65 -22.95 -7.41
CA PRO A 188 -0.29 -23.50 -7.47
C PRO A 188 0.77 -22.57 -6.91
N GLY A 189 0.53 -21.26 -6.88
CA GLY A 189 1.46 -20.28 -6.32
C GLY A 189 1.73 -20.47 -4.81
N LEU A 190 0.92 -21.27 -4.11
CA LEU A 190 1.10 -21.58 -2.70
C LEU A 190 1.96 -22.84 -2.43
N TYR A 191 2.12 -23.75 -3.41
CA TYR A 191 2.75 -25.06 -3.16
C TYR A 191 3.67 -25.57 -4.28
N LEU A 192 3.66 -24.97 -5.47
CA LEU A 192 4.56 -25.31 -6.57
C LEU A 192 5.55 -24.17 -6.84
N ALA A 193 6.76 -24.55 -7.28
CA ALA A 193 7.77 -23.60 -7.72
C ALA A 193 7.53 -23.09 -9.16
N ASP A 194 6.76 -23.85 -9.95
CA ASP A 194 6.55 -23.65 -11.37
C ASP A 194 5.20 -22.98 -11.67
N LYS A 195 5.16 -22.24 -12.79
CA LYS A 195 3.97 -21.58 -13.30
C LYS A 195 3.00 -22.60 -13.90
N THR A 196 1.94 -22.94 -13.18
CA THR A 196 0.86 -23.80 -13.69
C THR A 196 -0.50 -23.10 -13.62
N GLU A 197 -1.48 -23.67 -14.33
CA GLU A 197 -2.86 -23.18 -14.29
C GLU A 197 -3.53 -23.52 -12.95
N MET A 198 -4.46 -22.66 -12.54
CA MET A 198 -5.22 -22.85 -11.32
C MET A 198 -6.27 -23.95 -11.51
N PHE A 199 -6.33 -24.88 -10.58
CA PHE A 199 -7.31 -25.96 -10.59
C PHE A 199 -8.59 -25.55 -9.86
N TYR A 200 -9.73 -25.98 -10.39
CA TYR A 200 -11.05 -25.82 -9.78
C TYR A 200 -11.63 -27.18 -9.42
N ALA A 201 -12.00 -27.36 -8.15
CA ALA A 201 -12.71 -28.56 -7.73
C ALA A 201 -14.15 -28.54 -8.25
N SER A 202 -14.72 -29.72 -8.48
CA SER A 202 -16.13 -29.88 -8.84
C SER A 202 -17.06 -29.66 -7.64
N GLN A 203 -16.59 -29.97 -6.43
CA GLN A 203 -17.32 -29.76 -5.19
C GLN A 203 -17.28 -28.29 -4.75
N LYS A 204 -18.32 -27.92 -4.00
CA LYS A 204 -18.44 -26.61 -3.33
C LYS A 204 -18.51 -26.85 -1.83
N ARG A 205 -18.13 -25.83 -1.06
CA ARG A 205 -18.25 -25.83 0.41
C ARG A 205 -19.27 -24.83 0.90
N ASP A 206 -19.75 -25.05 2.12
CA ASP A 206 -20.54 -24.06 2.84
C ASP A 206 -19.67 -22.93 3.39
N LEU A 207 -20.32 -21.82 3.71
CA LEU A 207 -19.66 -20.69 4.35
C LEU A 207 -19.37 -21.01 5.83
N PRO A 208 -18.29 -20.44 6.39
CA PRO A 208 -18.02 -20.57 7.81
C PRO A 208 -19.14 -19.91 8.63
N ASN A 209 -19.46 -20.52 9.77
CA ASN A 209 -20.46 -20.00 10.72
C ASN A 209 -19.82 -19.43 12.01
N ALA A 210 -18.51 -19.63 12.21
CA ALA A 210 -17.78 -19.14 13.38
C ALA A 210 -17.41 -17.64 13.30
N TYR A 211 -17.38 -17.07 12.09
CA TYR A 211 -17.07 -15.67 11.83
C TYR A 211 -17.80 -15.21 10.57
N ARG A 212 -17.94 -13.89 10.40
CA ARG A 212 -18.59 -13.30 9.22
C ARG A 212 -17.57 -12.98 8.14
N LEU A 213 -17.89 -13.33 6.90
CA LEU A 213 -17.07 -12.95 5.75
C LEU A 213 -17.47 -11.56 5.27
N PHE A 214 -16.47 -10.73 5.03
CA PHE A 214 -16.62 -9.43 4.39
C PHE A 214 -15.85 -9.43 3.08
N THR A 215 -16.26 -8.56 2.14
CA THR A 215 -15.57 -8.34 0.86
C THR A 215 -15.39 -6.85 0.61
N GLY A 216 -14.37 -6.48 -0.17
CA GLY A 216 -14.05 -5.09 -0.44
C GLY A 216 -13.08 -4.89 -1.60
N SER A 217 -12.37 -3.76 -1.56
CA SER A 217 -11.27 -3.47 -2.48
C SER A 217 -9.99 -4.20 -2.08
N VAL A 218 -9.08 -4.42 -3.02
CA VAL A 218 -7.72 -4.93 -2.74
C VAL A 218 -6.84 -3.83 -2.13
N PHE A 219 -7.04 -2.59 -2.56
CA PHE A 219 -6.32 -1.44 -2.03
C PHE A 219 -6.84 -1.09 -0.63
N THR A 220 -5.91 -0.97 0.32
CA THR A 220 -6.19 -0.64 1.72
C THR A 220 -5.12 0.27 2.30
N ILE A 221 -5.49 1.09 3.28
CA ILE A 221 -4.56 1.83 4.13
C ILE A 221 -4.81 1.35 5.55
N LEU A 222 -3.88 0.57 6.08
CA LEU A 222 -4.06 -0.17 7.32
C LEU A 222 -3.09 0.30 8.38
N THR A 223 -3.48 0.31 9.64
CA THR A 223 -2.58 0.71 10.72
C THR A 223 -1.51 -0.35 10.97
N ARG A 224 -0.35 0.06 11.49
CA ARG A 224 0.67 -0.88 11.94
C ARG A 224 0.14 -1.89 12.95
N SER A 225 -0.65 -1.43 13.92
CA SER A 225 -1.24 -2.28 14.96
C SER A 225 -2.14 -3.37 14.37
N PHE A 226 -2.87 -3.08 13.29
CA PHE A 226 -3.69 -4.08 12.61
C PHE A 226 -2.85 -5.08 11.82
N ILE A 227 -1.78 -4.63 11.15
CA ILE A 227 -0.83 -5.51 10.47
C ILE A 227 -0.10 -6.42 11.47
N GLU A 228 0.32 -5.89 12.62
CA GLU A 228 0.89 -6.68 13.71
C GLU A 228 -0.11 -7.71 14.25
N HIS A 229 -1.39 -7.36 14.40
CA HIS A 229 -2.43 -8.31 14.78
C HIS A 229 -2.57 -9.45 13.75
N CYS A 230 -2.53 -9.15 12.45
CA CYS A 230 -2.62 -10.16 11.40
C CYS A 230 -1.43 -11.13 11.35
N ILE A 231 -0.22 -10.65 11.68
CA ILE A 231 1.04 -11.41 11.49
C ILE A 231 1.55 -12.00 12.80
N LEU A 232 1.60 -11.18 13.86
CA LEU A 232 2.23 -11.50 15.16
C LEU A 232 1.18 -11.76 16.25
N GLY A 233 -0.08 -11.39 16.03
CA GLY A 233 -1.15 -11.47 17.02
C GLY A 233 -1.39 -12.88 17.56
N THR A 234 -1.85 -12.95 18.81
CA THR A 234 -2.24 -14.19 19.50
C THR A 234 -3.64 -14.68 19.14
N ASP A 235 -4.48 -13.80 18.57
CA ASP A 235 -5.80 -14.18 18.06
C ASP A 235 -5.67 -15.20 16.92
N ASN A 236 -6.52 -16.22 16.92
CA ASN A 236 -6.46 -17.29 15.94
C ASN A 236 -7.28 -17.01 14.67
N LEU A 237 -8.11 -15.97 14.66
CA LEU A 237 -8.94 -15.60 13.52
C LEU A 237 -8.13 -15.36 12.24
N PRO A 238 -7.02 -14.57 12.23
CA PRO A 238 -6.20 -14.41 11.04
C PRO A 238 -5.73 -15.74 10.44
N ARG A 239 -5.27 -16.67 11.29
CA ARG A 239 -4.78 -17.99 10.87
C ARG A 239 -5.90 -18.89 10.37
N THR A 240 -7.02 -18.93 11.08
CA THR A 240 -8.23 -19.67 10.67
C THR A 240 -8.74 -19.16 9.32
N LEU A 241 -8.75 -17.84 9.13
CA LEU A 241 -9.19 -17.23 7.88
C LEU A 241 -8.23 -17.54 6.73
N LEU A 242 -6.91 -17.57 6.96
CA LEU A 242 -5.94 -18.00 5.95
C LEU A 242 -6.21 -19.44 5.50
N MET A 243 -6.46 -20.36 6.44
CA MET A 243 -6.81 -21.75 6.10
C MET A 243 -8.02 -21.79 5.18
N TYR A 244 -9.09 -21.05 5.52
CA TYR A 244 -10.29 -20.97 4.68
C TYR A 244 -10.01 -20.34 3.31
N LEU A 245 -9.31 -19.20 3.27
CA LEU A 245 -9.10 -18.41 2.06
C LEU A 245 -8.03 -18.95 1.12
N SER A 246 -7.20 -19.91 1.55
CA SER A 246 -6.15 -20.55 0.74
C SER A 246 -6.69 -21.30 -0.50
N ASN A 247 -7.96 -21.69 -0.46
CA ASN A 247 -8.65 -22.37 -1.56
C ASN A 247 -9.83 -21.55 -2.11
N THR A 248 -9.79 -20.22 -1.99
CA THR A 248 -10.86 -19.31 -2.41
C THR A 248 -10.44 -18.46 -3.61
N PRO A 249 -11.24 -18.44 -4.70
CA PRO A 249 -11.03 -17.51 -5.81
C PRO A 249 -10.94 -16.03 -5.40
N SER A 250 -9.89 -15.33 -5.84
CA SER A 250 -9.66 -13.88 -5.64
C SER A 250 -9.80 -13.43 -4.18
N SER A 251 -9.24 -14.23 -3.26
CA SER A 251 -9.54 -14.13 -1.83
C SER A 251 -8.91 -12.96 -1.08
N ILE A 252 -7.94 -12.27 -1.69
CA ILE A 252 -7.35 -11.06 -1.11
C ILE A 252 -8.38 -9.97 -0.82
N THR A 253 -9.47 -9.92 -1.58
CA THR A 253 -10.60 -9.00 -1.36
C THR A 253 -11.44 -9.32 -0.11
N ASN A 254 -11.13 -10.40 0.60
CA ASN A 254 -11.86 -10.84 1.79
C ASN A 254 -11.02 -10.83 3.07
N TYR A 255 -9.70 -10.91 2.97
CA TYR A 255 -8.83 -11.22 4.11
C TYR A 255 -8.86 -10.12 5.17
N PHE A 256 -8.36 -8.93 4.83
CA PHE A 256 -8.28 -7.81 5.78
C PHE A 256 -9.67 -7.34 6.22
N GLN A 257 -10.64 -7.31 5.30
CA GLN A 257 -12.03 -6.95 5.60
C GLN A 257 -12.63 -7.85 6.68
N SER A 258 -12.46 -9.16 6.54
CA SER A 258 -13.07 -10.12 7.47
C SER A 258 -12.38 -10.09 8.82
N ILE A 259 -11.04 -10.02 8.88
CA ILE A 259 -10.34 -9.92 10.18
C ILE A 259 -10.76 -8.65 10.89
N LEU A 260 -10.65 -7.50 10.21
CA LEU A 260 -10.90 -6.22 10.83
C LEU A 260 -12.31 -6.15 11.42
N CYS A 261 -13.33 -6.58 10.66
CA CYS A 261 -14.71 -6.47 11.08
C CYS A 261 -15.15 -7.49 12.14
N ASN A 262 -14.43 -8.61 12.28
CA ASN A 262 -14.70 -9.57 13.35
C ASN A 262 -13.84 -9.30 14.60
N SER A 263 -12.78 -8.50 14.50
CA SER A 263 -11.93 -8.15 15.64
C SER A 263 -12.49 -6.98 16.44
N HIS A 264 -12.82 -7.21 17.71
CA HIS A 264 -13.38 -6.19 18.62
C HIS A 264 -12.51 -4.93 18.75
N GLN A 265 -11.18 -5.09 18.67
CA GLN A 265 -10.20 -4.01 18.76
C GLN A 265 -10.25 -3.06 17.55
N PHE A 266 -10.56 -3.56 16.34
CA PHE A 266 -10.40 -2.80 15.10
C PHE A 266 -11.71 -2.42 14.41
N LYS A 267 -12.80 -3.16 14.67
CA LYS A 267 -14.10 -2.91 14.01
C LYS A 267 -14.64 -1.49 14.17
N ARG A 268 -14.22 -0.75 15.21
CA ARG A 268 -14.63 0.64 15.48
C ARG A 268 -13.71 1.69 14.85
N THR A 269 -12.54 1.28 14.35
CA THR A 269 -11.55 2.19 13.79
C THR A 269 -11.45 2.12 12.26
N VAL A 270 -12.34 1.36 11.60
CA VAL A 270 -12.38 1.31 10.14
C VAL A 270 -13.28 2.37 9.55
N ILE A 271 -12.73 3.10 8.59
CA ILE A 271 -13.41 3.95 7.63
C ILE A 271 -13.77 3.13 6.40
N ASN A 272 -15.07 3.02 6.10
CA ASN A 272 -15.58 2.28 4.93
C ASN A 272 -15.38 3.04 3.61
N HIS A 273 -14.17 3.53 3.41
CA HIS A 273 -13.69 4.23 2.23
C HIS A 273 -12.17 4.06 2.19
N ASN A 274 -11.61 3.66 1.05
CA ASN A 274 -10.19 3.35 0.94
C ASN A 274 -9.34 4.50 0.37
N LEU A 275 -9.91 5.67 0.09
CA LEU A 275 -9.22 6.85 -0.50
C LEU A 275 -8.68 6.62 -1.92
N GLN A 276 -9.17 5.60 -2.63
CA GLN A 276 -8.75 5.28 -4.00
C GLN A 276 -9.90 5.53 -4.98
N TYR A 277 -9.62 6.28 -6.05
CA TYR A 277 -10.50 6.43 -7.19
C TYR A 277 -10.36 5.24 -8.14
N ALA A 278 -11.48 4.68 -8.58
CA ALA A 278 -11.52 3.66 -9.60
C ALA A 278 -12.70 3.90 -10.54
N ALA A 279 -12.49 3.69 -11.84
CA ALA A 279 -13.56 3.73 -12.83
C ALA A 279 -14.08 2.33 -13.15
N PHE A 280 -15.37 2.26 -13.45
CA PHE A 280 -16.07 1.01 -13.74
C PHE A 280 -16.71 1.10 -15.13
N ASP A 281 -16.78 -0.04 -15.82
CA ASP A 281 -17.55 -0.17 -17.05
C ASP A 281 -19.07 -0.26 -16.75
N PRO A 282 -19.96 -0.20 -17.76
CA PRO A 282 -21.40 -0.31 -17.55
C PRO A 282 -21.86 -1.63 -16.90
N LYS A 283 -21.01 -2.66 -16.86
CA LYS A 283 -21.27 -3.95 -16.20
C LYS A 283 -20.76 -3.96 -14.74
N GLY A 284 -20.21 -2.86 -14.26
CA GLY A 284 -19.66 -2.72 -12.91
C GLY A 284 -18.29 -3.39 -12.73
N LEU A 285 -17.58 -3.69 -13.81
CA LEU A 285 -16.23 -4.23 -13.75
C LEU A 285 -15.20 -3.10 -13.75
N PRO A 286 -14.15 -3.18 -12.90
CA PRO A 286 -13.07 -2.20 -12.92
C PRO A 286 -12.42 -2.10 -14.31
N ARG A 287 -12.31 -0.90 -14.85
CA ARG A 287 -11.68 -0.62 -16.14
C ARG A 287 -10.46 0.29 -15.99
N GLU A 288 -9.68 0.40 -17.05
CA GLU A 288 -8.57 1.36 -17.12
C GLU A 288 -9.12 2.80 -17.16
N LEU A 289 -8.37 3.72 -16.54
CA LEU A 289 -8.67 5.14 -16.58
C LEU A 289 -8.33 5.74 -17.93
N SER A 290 -9.12 6.74 -18.31
CA SER A 290 -8.99 7.47 -19.57
C SER A 290 -9.08 8.98 -19.33
N ASP A 291 -8.74 9.78 -20.33
CA ASP A 291 -8.77 11.25 -20.21
C ASP A 291 -10.14 11.81 -19.81
N SER A 292 -11.25 11.14 -20.15
CA SER A 292 -12.59 11.55 -19.73
C SER A 292 -12.84 11.38 -18.24
N ASP A 293 -12.04 10.56 -17.55
CA ASP A 293 -12.16 10.34 -16.11
C ASP A 293 -11.41 11.40 -15.29
N PHE A 294 -10.55 12.20 -15.92
CA PHE A 294 -9.58 13.05 -15.21
C PHE A 294 -10.25 14.06 -14.26
N ASP A 295 -11.27 14.77 -14.73
CA ASP A 295 -11.92 15.80 -13.91
C ASP A 295 -12.72 15.19 -12.75
N ALA A 296 -13.42 14.08 -12.99
CA ALA A 296 -14.14 13.34 -11.96
C ALA A 296 -13.17 12.74 -10.92
N MET A 297 -12.03 12.22 -11.38
CA MET A 297 -10.95 11.71 -10.53
C MET A 297 -10.40 12.80 -9.61
N ILE A 298 -10.13 14.00 -10.13
CA ILE A 298 -9.69 15.15 -9.31
C ILE A 298 -10.77 15.59 -8.33
N ALA A 299 -12.01 15.70 -8.80
CA ALA A 299 -13.15 16.14 -7.99
C ALA A 299 -13.47 15.19 -6.85
N SER A 300 -13.13 13.89 -6.98
CA SER A 300 -13.34 12.88 -5.94
C SER A 300 -12.57 13.14 -4.64
N GLY A 301 -11.47 13.90 -4.69
CA GLY A 301 -10.59 14.12 -3.55
C GLY A 301 -9.80 12.89 -3.08
N ALA A 302 -9.87 11.78 -3.81
CA ALA A 302 -9.11 10.56 -3.51
C ALA A 302 -7.60 10.81 -3.50
N ALA A 303 -6.87 10.08 -2.65
CA ALA A 303 -5.42 10.15 -2.54
C ALA A 303 -4.71 9.32 -3.62
N PHE A 304 -5.36 8.28 -4.13
CA PHE A 304 -4.81 7.37 -5.14
C PHE A 304 -5.83 7.09 -6.24
N ALA A 305 -5.35 6.67 -7.41
CA ALA A 305 -6.12 6.12 -8.50
C ALA A 305 -5.73 4.67 -8.73
N SER A 306 -6.67 3.84 -9.18
CA SER A 306 -6.39 2.47 -9.64
C SER A 306 -6.49 2.34 -11.15
N ARG A 307 -5.81 1.32 -11.69
CA ARG A 307 -5.84 0.96 -13.11
C ARG A 307 -5.47 2.12 -14.01
N VAL A 308 -4.40 2.80 -13.64
CA VAL A 308 -3.73 3.75 -14.52
C VAL A 308 -2.91 2.95 -15.55
N GLY A 309 -3.07 3.30 -16.82
CA GLY A 309 -2.36 2.66 -17.93
C GLY A 309 -0.85 2.71 -17.79
N SER A 310 -0.14 1.85 -18.53
CA SER A 310 1.28 1.59 -18.31
C SER A 310 2.22 2.71 -18.77
N GLU A 311 1.83 3.49 -19.79
CA GLU A 311 2.62 4.57 -20.38
C GLU A 311 1.67 5.50 -21.16
N GLY A 312 2.01 6.78 -21.27
CA GLY A 312 1.33 7.73 -22.15
C GLY A 312 0.83 9.02 -21.50
N SER A 313 0.11 9.82 -22.30
CA SER A 313 -0.33 11.18 -21.97
C SER A 313 -1.06 11.30 -20.64
N PHE A 314 -1.79 10.28 -20.21
CA PHE A 314 -2.57 10.32 -18.97
C PHE A 314 -1.69 10.33 -17.70
N LEU A 315 -0.69 9.46 -17.63
CA LEU A 315 0.26 9.45 -16.50
C LEU A 315 1.08 10.74 -16.48
N ASP A 316 1.52 11.22 -17.63
CA ASP A 316 2.25 12.49 -17.75
C ASP A 316 1.37 13.66 -17.33
N ARG A 317 0.07 13.62 -17.64
CA ARG A 317 -0.91 14.62 -17.20
C ARG A 317 -1.11 14.59 -15.67
N ILE A 318 -1.05 13.42 -15.03
CA ILE A 318 -1.03 13.35 -13.56
C ILE A 318 0.27 13.95 -13.01
N ASP A 319 1.42 13.52 -13.53
CA ASP A 319 2.74 13.98 -13.08
C ASP A 319 2.89 15.50 -13.20
N GLN A 320 2.51 16.09 -14.33
CA GLN A 320 2.64 17.52 -14.61
C GLN A 320 1.45 18.34 -14.08
N GLY A 321 0.24 17.80 -14.12
CA GLY A 321 -0.99 18.50 -13.74
C GLY A 321 -1.20 18.53 -12.24
N ILE A 322 -0.89 17.43 -11.55
CA ILE A 322 -1.24 17.17 -10.15
C ILE A 322 0.01 17.19 -9.28
N LEU A 323 0.98 16.32 -9.58
CA LEU A 323 2.14 16.09 -8.72
C LEU A 323 3.27 17.09 -8.94
N LYS A 324 3.24 17.86 -10.04
CA LYS A 324 4.26 18.85 -10.42
C LYS A 324 5.68 18.27 -10.44
N ARG A 325 5.83 17.03 -10.91
CA ARG A 325 7.12 16.33 -10.97
C ARG A 325 7.59 16.14 -12.42
N GLY A 326 8.91 16.03 -12.58
CA GLY A 326 9.53 15.62 -13.84
C GLY A 326 9.63 14.09 -13.97
N PRO A 327 9.96 13.59 -15.17
CA PRO A 327 10.25 12.16 -15.37
C PRO A 327 11.35 11.67 -14.43
N ASP A 328 11.21 10.43 -13.96
CA ASP A 328 12.21 9.71 -13.15
C ASP A 328 12.73 10.45 -11.90
N ARG A 329 11.92 11.35 -11.34
CA ARG A 329 12.31 12.16 -10.17
C ARG A 329 11.25 12.17 -9.08
N PRO A 330 11.62 12.12 -7.80
CA PRO A 330 10.66 12.28 -6.71
C PRO A 330 9.79 13.54 -6.87
N VAL A 331 8.57 13.48 -6.32
CA VAL A 331 7.75 14.68 -6.15
C VAL A 331 8.46 15.64 -5.19
N PRO A 332 8.73 16.90 -5.58
CA PRO A 332 9.41 17.84 -4.70
C PRO A 332 8.48 18.22 -3.53
N GLY A 333 8.93 17.95 -2.30
CA GLY A 333 8.27 18.34 -1.05
C GLY A 333 9.07 19.37 -0.25
N GLY A 334 8.66 19.63 1.00
CA GLY A 334 9.35 20.54 1.91
C GLY A 334 10.76 20.08 2.29
N TRP A 335 11.02 18.77 2.21
CA TRP A 335 12.33 18.15 2.38
C TRP A 335 13.28 18.36 1.19
N CYS A 336 12.76 18.68 0.00
CA CYS A 336 13.55 18.85 -1.20
C CYS A 336 14.09 20.28 -1.30
N LEU A 337 15.38 20.47 -1.02
CA LEU A 337 16.07 21.75 -1.13
C LEU A 337 16.83 21.78 -2.46
N GLY A 338 16.58 22.77 -3.32
CA GLY A 338 17.24 22.84 -4.62
C GLY A 338 16.77 24.05 -5.42
N GLN A 339 17.61 24.54 -6.33
CA GLN A 339 17.25 25.67 -7.20
C GLN A 339 16.07 25.26 -8.11
N SER A 340 15.10 26.17 -8.21
CA SER A 340 13.79 26.01 -8.84
C SER A 340 13.82 25.61 -10.32
N GLU A 341 14.97 25.77 -10.99
CA GLU A 341 15.10 25.49 -12.42
C GLU A 341 15.33 24.01 -12.71
N ASN A 342 15.77 23.21 -11.73
CA ASN A 342 16.14 21.82 -11.98
C ASN A 342 15.49 20.77 -11.06
N ASN A 343 14.72 21.09 -10.01
CA ASN A 343 13.91 20.15 -9.20
C ASN A 343 14.52 18.73 -9.03
N THR A 344 15.82 18.63 -8.74
CA THR A 344 16.54 17.34 -8.67
C THR A 344 16.45 16.70 -7.29
N CYS A 345 15.98 17.43 -6.27
CA CYS A 345 16.00 16.99 -4.87
C CYS A 345 17.35 16.38 -4.44
N MET A 346 18.47 16.94 -4.93
CA MET A 346 19.81 16.46 -4.59
C MET A 346 20.34 17.06 -3.29
N VAL A 347 19.74 18.14 -2.80
CA VAL A 347 20.04 18.71 -1.47
C VAL A 347 18.80 18.53 -0.59
N TRP A 348 18.97 17.98 0.61
CA TRP A 348 17.85 17.61 1.46
C TRP A 348 17.78 18.49 2.70
N GLY A 349 16.56 18.81 3.11
CA GLY A 349 16.24 19.46 4.35
C GLY A 349 15.69 18.49 5.37
N ASP A 350 15.03 19.02 6.39
CA ASP A 350 14.31 18.21 7.36
C ASP A 350 13.09 17.56 6.70
N ALA A 351 13.08 16.23 6.74
CA ALA A 351 11.98 15.39 6.24
C ALA A 351 10.65 15.65 6.95
N SER A 352 10.65 16.29 8.13
CA SER A 352 9.47 16.65 8.90
C SER A 352 8.81 17.95 8.41
N VAL A 353 9.49 18.73 7.58
CA VAL A 353 8.93 19.96 7.01
C VAL A 353 8.10 19.59 5.79
N LEU A 354 6.77 19.72 5.93
CA LEU A 354 5.82 19.47 4.85
C LEU A 354 5.39 20.78 4.19
N ARG A 355 5.15 20.74 2.88
CA ARG A 355 4.57 21.83 2.08
C ARG A 355 3.27 21.35 1.42
N PRO A 356 2.16 21.26 2.18
CA PRO A 356 0.88 20.85 1.62
C PRO A 356 0.44 21.82 0.52
N GLY A 357 -0.04 21.26 -0.59
CA GLY A 357 -0.53 21.97 -1.75
C GLY A 357 -2.05 21.84 -1.93
N PRO A 358 -2.55 22.03 -3.17
CA PRO A 358 -3.97 21.89 -3.47
C PRO A 358 -4.51 20.46 -3.25
N GLY A 359 -3.64 19.44 -3.28
CA GLY A 359 -4.01 18.05 -3.01
C GLY A 359 -4.52 17.85 -1.59
N ALA A 360 -3.85 18.45 -0.59
CA ALA A 360 -4.24 18.40 0.81
C ALA A 360 -5.67 18.92 1.01
N ARG A 361 -6.02 20.05 0.38
CA ARG A 361 -7.37 20.64 0.50
C ARG A 361 -8.47 19.74 -0.07
N ARG A 362 -8.20 19.06 -1.20
CA ARG A 362 -9.17 18.12 -1.78
C ARG A 362 -9.34 16.89 -0.90
N LEU A 363 -8.24 16.38 -0.37
CA LEU A 363 -8.26 15.22 0.54
C LEU A 363 -8.92 15.55 1.88
N GLU A 364 -8.61 16.71 2.45
CA GLU A 364 -9.24 17.24 3.66
C GLU A 364 -10.77 17.29 3.49
N LYS A 365 -11.24 17.90 2.39
CA LYS A 365 -12.66 17.98 2.08
C LYS A 365 -13.31 16.59 2.04
N LEU A 366 -12.70 15.64 1.33
CA LEU A 366 -13.19 14.26 1.30
C LEU A 366 -13.25 13.64 2.70
N ILE A 367 -12.20 13.81 3.52
CA ILE A 367 -12.15 13.26 4.88
C ILE A 367 -13.19 13.89 5.80
N VAL A 368 -13.35 15.22 5.76
CA VAL A 368 -14.38 15.92 6.53
C VAL A 368 -15.78 15.46 6.10
N GLU A 369 -16.05 15.31 4.80
CA GLU A 369 -17.34 14.80 4.31
C GLU A 369 -17.62 13.36 4.78
N MET A 370 -16.59 12.51 4.81
CA MET A 370 -16.73 11.14 5.32
C MET A 370 -16.96 11.09 6.83
N LEU A 371 -16.27 11.92 7.61
CA LEU A 371 -16.32 11.89 9.07
C LEU A 371 -17.48 12.71 9.67
N SER A 372 -17.98 13.72 8.96
CA SER A 372 -19.10 14.56 9.40
C SER A 372 -20.46 13.87 9.32
N ASN A 373 -20.55 12.78 8.55
CA ASN A 373 -21.78 12.04 8.40
C ASN A 373 -21.90 11.02 9.54
N ASP A 374 -22.91 11.14 10.40
CA ASP A 374 -23.24 10.14 11.43
C ASP A 374 -23.43 8.73 10.83
N ALA A 375 -23.67 8.65 9.51
CA ALA A 375 -23.65 7.41 8.75
C ALA A 375 -22.31 6.65 8.79
N TYR A 376 -21.20 7.30 9.11
CA TYR A 376 -19.90 6.64 9.22
C TYR A 376 -19.93 5.57 10.31
N LEU A 377 -20.40 5.92 11.51
CA LEU A 377 -20.53 4.97 12.64
C LEU A 377 -21.56 3.87 12.34
N SER A 378 -22.65 4.18 11.63
CA SER A 378 -23.69 3.21 11.33
C SER A 378 -23.37 2.27 10.16
N ARG A 379 -22.30 2.53 9.40
CA ARG A 379 -21.84 1.70 8.26
C ARG A 379 -20.55 0.92 8.54
N GLN A 380 -20.06 0.95 9.78
CA GLN A 380 -18.90 0.15 10.21
C GLN A 380 -19.29 -1.30 10.45
N CYS A 381 -18.74 -2.20 9.64
CA CYS A 381 -18.79 -3.63 9.85
C CYS A 381 -20.19 -4.15 10.17
N THR A 382 -21.20 -3.59 9.50
CA THR A 382 -22.59 -3.98 9.69
C THR A 382 -22.76 -5.43 9.26
N VAL A 383 -23.56 -6.15 10.03
CA VAL A 383 -23.91 -7.55 9.76
C VAL A 383 -25.39 -7.55 9.46
N GLU A 384 -25.77 -7.92 8.23
CA GLU A 384 -27.16 -8.24 7.93
C GLU A 384 -27.57 -9.52 8.68
N GLN A 385 -28.77 -9.49 9.28
CA GLN A 385 -29.33 -10.61 10.03
C GLN A 385 -29.73 -11.77 9.11
#